data_AF-A0A7C9AFP5-F1
#
_entry.id   AF-A0A7C9AFP5-F1
#
_cell.length_a   1.000
_cell.length_b   1.000
_cell.length_c   1.000
_cell.angle_alpha   90.00
_cell.angle_beta   90.00
_cell.angle_gamma   90.00
#
_symmetry.space_group_name_H-M   'P 1'
#
loop_
_entity.id
_entity.type
_entity.pdbx_description
1 polymer ?
#
loop_
_entity_poly.entity_id
_entity_poly.type
_entity_poly.pdbx_seq_one_letter_code
_entity_poly.pdbx_strand_id
1 'polypeptide(L)'
;AAQFYSSSGFQDELLWAAAWLQRATGEKPYIDMLQNTQDRGGVRSMFSWDDKYVGAQILVAKLILEGKLPNSGNVGGFKQEAEEFLCNCIQKGNNNVVKTNGGLLWFNQWNNLQYTTSA
;
A
#
# COMPACT_ATOMS: atom_id res chain seq x y z
N ALA A 1 -1.48 3.70 -25.07
CA ALA A 1 -1.52 3.50 -23.61
C ALA A 1 -0.18 2.98 -23.09
N ALA A 2 0.27 1.78 -23.50
CA ALA A 2 1.49 1.14 -23.00
C ALA A 2 2.78 1.99 -23.09
N GLN A 3 2.92 2.84 -24.12
CA GLN A 3 4.10 3.73 -24.26
C GLN A 3 4.19 4.83 -23.17
N PHE A 4 3.08 5.17 -22.52
CA PHE A 4 3.01 6.26 -21.53
C PHE A 4 2.68 5.73 -20.13
N TYR A 5 1.79 4.74 -20.05
CA TYR A 5 1.36 4.08 -18.81
C TYR A 5 1.49 2.57 -19.01
N SER A 6 2.74 2.07 -18.97
CA SER A 6 3.02 0.64 -18.99
C SER A 6 2.75 0.04 -17.63
N SER A 7 1.92 -1.00 -17.56
CA SER A 7 1.64 -1.72 -16.32
C SER A 7 2.85 -2.57 -15.90
N SER A 8 3.21 -2.54 -14.62
CA SER A 8 4.22 -3.45 -14.05
C SER A 8 3.63 -4.76 -13.48
N GLY A 9 2.31 -4.84 -13.35
CA GLY A 9 1.56 -5.97 -12.82
C GLY A 9 0.07 -5.67 -12.73
N PHE A 10 -0.72 -6.62 -12.23
CA PHE A 10 -2.15 -6.40 -11.97
C PHE A 10 -2.60 -6.82 -10.56
N GLN A 11 -1.73 -7.47 -9.79
CA GLN A 11 -2.06 -8.04 -8.49
C GLN A 11 -2.39 -6.93 -7.47
N ASP A 12 -1.68 -5.80 -7.49
CA ASP A 12 -1.99 -4.66 -6.64
C ASP A 12 -3.35 -4.03 -6.98
N GLU A 13 -3.72 -3.95 -8.25
CA GLU A 13 -5.04 -3.48 -8.68
C GLU A 13 -6.16 -4.36 -8.14
N LEU A 14 -5.98 -5.68 -8.19
CA LEU A 14 -6.99 -6.62 -7.67
C LEU A 14 -7.18 -6.46 -6.15
N LEU A 15 -6.09 -6.33 -5.39
CA LEU A 15 -6.17 -6.15 -3.94
C LEU A 15 -6.69 -4.78 -3.55
N TRP A 16 -6.32 -3.74 -4.30
CA TRP A 16 -6.85 -2.39 -4.13
C TRP A 16 -8.36 -2.35 -4.38
N ALA A 17 -8.82 -2.98 -5.46
CA ALA A 17 -10.24 -3.11 -5.77
C ALA A 17 -10.97 -3.92 -4.69
N ALA A 18 -10.43 -5.06 -4.25
CA ALA A 18 -11.02 -5.88 -3.20
C ALA A 18 -11.13 -5.09 -1.88
N ALA A 19 -10.10 -4.33 -1.49
CA ALA A 19 -10.12 -3.52 -0.28
C ALA A 19 -11.20 -2.41 -0.35
N TRP A 20 -11.35 -1.74 -1.50
CA TRP A 20 -12.42 -0.75 -1.67
C TRP A 20 -13.81 -1.36 -1.70
N LEU A 21 -13.99 -2.46 -2.42
CA LEU A 21 -15.27 -3.14 -2.50
C LEU A 21 -15.68 -3.68 -1.14
N GLN A 22 -14.76 -4.29 -0.39
CA GLN A 22 -14.98 -4.67 1.00
C GLN A 22 -15.43 -3.47 1.84
N ARG A 23 -14.78 -2.32 1.69
CA ARG A 23 -15.11 -1.13 2.47
C ARG A 23 -16.48 -0.56 2.10
N ALA A 24 -16.87 -0.64 0.84
CA ALA A 24 -18.12 -0.11 0.32
C ALA A 24 -19.31 -1.02 0.62
N THR A 25 -19.14 -2.35 0.52
CA THR A 25 -20.24 -3.32 0.59
C THR A 25 -20.24 -4.15 1.86
N GLY A 26 -19.08 -4.33 2.51
CA GLY A 26 -18.90 -5.24 3.64
C GLY A 26 -18.96 -6.72 3.27
N GLU A 27 -19.00 -7.06 1.97
CA GLU A 27 -19.23 -8.44 1.53
C GLU A 27 -18.01 -9.34 1.73
N LYS A 28 -18.30 -10.58 2.15
CA LYS A 28 -17.30 -11.59 2.50
C LYS A 28 -16.33 -11.98 1.37
N PRO A 29 -16.74 -12.11 0.09
CA PRO A 29 -15.83 -12.52 -0.97
C PRO A 29 -14.58 -11.63 -1.09
N TYR A 30 -14.73 -10.32 -0.87
CA TYR A 30 -13.60 -9.39 -0.92
C TYR A 30 -12.64 -9.56 0.26
N ILE A 31 -13.15 -9.90 1.45
CA ILE A 31 -12.31 -10.28 2.60
C ILE A 31 -11.59 -11.59 2.30
N ASP A 32 -12.29 -12.58 1.75
CA ASP A 32 -11.71 -13.89 1.44
C ASP A 32 -10.57 -13.76 0.42
N MET A 33 -10.69 -12.86 -0.58
CA MET A 33 -9.58 -12.55 -1.50
C MET A 33 -8.36 -11.99 -0.76
N LEU A 34 -8.55 -11.00 0.12
CA LEU A 34 -7.46 -10.40 0.90
C LEU A 34 -6.82 -11.40 1.87
N GLN A 35 -7.62 -12.28 2.47
CA GLN A 35 -7.13 -13.29 3.41
C GLN A 35 -6.38 -14.43 2.73
N ASN A 36 -6.72 -14.78 1.49
CA ASN A 36 -6.14 -15.94 0.80
C ASN A 36 -5.10 -15.57 -0.27
N THR A 37 -4.81 -14.28 -0.46
CA THR A 37 -3.78 -13.85 -1.42
C THR A 37 -2.43 -14.49 -1.13
N GLN A 38 -1.70 -14.83 -2.18
CA GLN A 38 -0.33 -15.34 -2.11
C GLN A 38 0.70 -14.21 -2.24
N ASP A 39 0.27 -13.04 -2.70
CA ASP A 39 1.10 -11.86 -2.85
C ASP A 39 0.41 -10.66 -2.20
N ARG A 40 1.07 -10.04 -1.24
CA ARG A 40 0.61 -8.81 -0.57
C ARG A 40 1.41 -7.58 -1.01
N GLY A 41 2.36 -7.78 -1.93
CA GLY A 41 3.29 -6.77 -2.43
C GLY A 41 4.53 -6.56 -1.56
N GLY A 42 4.50 -7.05 -0.32
CA GLY A 42 5.52 -6.78 0.67
C GLY A 42 5.62 -5.30 1.01
N VAL A 43 6.68 -4.92 1.74
CA VAL A 43 6.93 -3.52 2.06
C VAL A 43 7.27 -2.77 0.78
N ARG A 44 6.42 -1.80 0.41
CA ARG A 44 6.67 -0.94 -0.76
C ARG A 44 7.49 0.27 -0.37
N SER A 45 8.12 0.90 -1.35
CA SER A 45 8.85 2.15 -1.19
C SER A 45 8.06 3.37 -1.68
N MET A 46 6.94 3.18 -2.38
CA MET A 46 6.20 4.24 -3.03
C MET A 46 4.75 3.81 -3.31
N PHE A 47 3.80 4.73 -3.15
CA PHE A 47 2.44 4.58 -3.68
C PHE A 47 2.33 5.31 -5.02
N SER A 48 1.77 4.66 -6.04
CA SER A 48 1.72 5.25 -7.38
C SER A 48 0.53 4.79 -8.21
N TRP A 49 0.39 5.36 -9.41
CA TRP A 49 -0.61 4.94 -10.38
C TRP A 49 -0.39 3.51 -10.88
N ASP A 50 0.83 2.99 -10.84
CA ASP A 50 1.22 1.66 -11.33
C ASP A 50 1.37 0.63 -10.20
N ASP A 51 1.42 1.08 -8.95
CA ASP A 51 1.62 0.23 -7.77
C ASP A 51 0.75 0.73 -6.61
N LYS A 52 -0.31 -0.03 -6.32
CA LYS A 52 -1.35 0.32 -5.33
C LYS A 52 -1.27 -0.51 -4.05
N TYR A 53 -0.22 -1.31 -3.87
CA TYR A 53 -0.09 -2.19 -2.70
C TYR A 53 -0.18 -1.41 -1.39
N VAL A 54 0.50 -0.26 -1.28
CA VAL A 54 0.44 0.62 -0.09
C VAL A 54 -1.01 1.01 0.24
N GLY A 55 -1.78 1.38 -0.77
CA GLY A 55 -3.19 1.75 -0.59
C GLY A 55 -4.01 0.59 -0.05
N ALA A 56 -3.87 -0.61 -0.66
CA ALA A 56 -4.57 -1.80 -0.21
C ALA A 56 -4.18 -2.17 1.24
N GLN A 57 -2.88 -2.15 1.55
CA GLN A 57 -2.31 -2.42 2.87
C GLN A 57 -2.89 -1.48 3.94
N ILE A 58 -2.94 -0.16 3.67
CA ILE A 58 -3.51 0.83 4.59
C ILE A 58 -5.01 0.62 4.82
N LEU A 59 -5.77 0.31 3.76
CA LEU A 59 -7.21 0.02 3.90
C LEU A 59 -7.46 -1.21 4.77
N VAL A 60 -6.69 -2.28 4.57
CA VAL A 60 -6.79 -3.49 5.41
C VAL A 60 -6.37 -3.19 6.86
N ALA A 61 -5.29 -2.44 7.05
CA ALA A 61 -4.84 -2.00 8.38
C ALA A 61 -5.94 -1.23 9.11
N LYS A 62 -6.64 -0.33 8.42
CA LYS A 62 -7.77 0.42 8.98
C LYS A 62 -8.90 -0.49 9.45
N LEU A 63 -9.25 -1.54 8.70
CA LEU A 63 -10.29 -2.49 9.12
C LEU A 63 -9.89 -3.24 10.39
N ILE A 64 -8.60 -3.58 10.55
CA ILE A 64 -8.07 -4.18 11.78
C ILE A 64 -8.19 -3.20 12.95
N LEU A 65 -7.78 -1.94 12.76
CA LEU A 65 -7.87 -0.90 13.79
C LEU A 65 -9.32 -0.57 14.18
N GLU A 66 -10.26 -0.74 13.26
CA GLU A 66 -11.71 -0.63 13.51
C GLU A 66 -12.31 -1.90 14.15
N GLY A 67 -11.50 -2.94 14.42
CA GLY A 67 -11.96 -4.19 15.03
C GLY A 67 -12.76 -5.11 14.09
N LYS A 68 -12.75 -4.85 12.78
CA LYS A 68 -13.50 -5.61 11.76
C LYS A 68 -12.75 -6.84 11.24
N LEU A 69 -11.42 -6.84 11.37
CA LEU A 69 -10.56 -7.95 10.97
C LEU A 69 -9.57 -8.29 12.09
N PRO A 70 -9.15 -9.57 12.21
CA PRO A 70 -8.13 -9.95 13.17
C PRO A 70 -6.76 -9.42 12.74
N ASN A 71 -5.90 -9.09 13.71
CA ASN A 71 -4.50 -8.78 13.46
C ASN A 71 -3.65 -10.07 13.38
N SER A 72 -3.93 -10.92 12.39
CA SER A 72 -3.23 -12.20 12.19
C SER A 72 -3.30 -12.65 10.73
N GLY A 73 -2.47 -13.63 10.37
CA GLY A 73 -2.41 -14.17 9.01
C GLY A 73 -2.07 -13.11 7.96
N ASN A 74 -2.60 -13.27 6.75
CA ASN A 74 -2.34 -12.34 5.64
C ASN A 74 -2.78 -10.91 5.94
N VAL A 75 -3.96 -10.72 6.53
CA VAL A 75 -4.49 -9.38 6.87
C VAL A 75 -3.62 -8.67 7.91
N GLY A 76 -3.07 -9.40 8.89
CA GLY A 76 -2.05 -8.86 9.79
C GLY A 76 -0.75 -8.47 9.07
N GLY A 77 -0.34 -9.25 8.07
CA GLY A 77 0.80 -8.93 7.20
C GLY A 77 0.61 -7.62 6.42
N PHE A 78 -0.59 -7.38 5.86
CA PHE A 78 -0.91 -6.09 5.22
C PHE A 78 -0.69 -4.90 6.18
N LYS A 79 -1.13 -5.03 7.44
CA LYS A 79 -0.92 -4.00 8.45
C LYS A 79 0.56 -3.78 8.73
N GLN A 80 1.34 -4.85 8.91
CA GLN A 80 2.78 -4.76 9.14
C GLN A 80 3.50 -4.06 7.99
N GLU A 81 3.17 -4.41 6.74
CA GLU A 81 3.76 -3.83 5.54
C GLU A 81 3.42 -2.34 5.39
N ALA A 82 2.16 -1.95 5.68
CA ALA A 82 1.75 -0.54 5.73
C ALA A 82 2.50 0.25 6.81
N GLU A 83 2.62 -0.30 8.01
CA GLU A 83 3.33 0.35 9.12
C GLU A 83 4.81 0.54 8.80
N GLU A 84 5.45 -0.44 8.15
CA GLU A 84 6.84 -0.32 7.74
C GLU A 84 7.04 0.77 6.67
N PHE A 85 6.14 0.86 5.66
CA PHE A 85 6.16 1.95 4.69
C PHE A 85 6.07 3.32 5.39
N LEU A 86 5.09 3.49 6.29
CA LEU A 86 4.91 4.75 7.03
C LEU A 86 6.14 5.07 7.90
N CYS A 87 6.70 4.08 8.59
CA CYS A 87 7.93 4.21 9.37
C CYS A 87 9.11 4.67 8.50
N ASN A 88 9.26 4.10 7.31
CA ASN A 88 10.31 4.50 6.35
C ASN A 88 10.12 5.96 5.89
N CYS A 89 8.89 6.42 5.70
CA CYS A 89 8.60 7.82 5.36
C CYS A 89 8.96 8.78 6.51
N ILE A 90 8.59 8.45 7.76
CA ILE A 90 8.84 9.31 8.93
C ILE A 90 10.24 9.16 9.54
N GLN A 91 11.16 8.47 8.86
CA GLN A 91 12.55 8.25 9.30
C GLN A 91 12.68 7.42 10.58
N LYS A 92 11.77 6.46 10.78
CA LYS A 92 11.77 5.54 11.92
C LYS A 92 11.85 4.06 11.50
N GLY A 93 11.98 3.78 10.21
CA GLY A 93 12.14 2.43 9.68
C GLY A 93 13.59 2.07 9.41
N ASN A 94 13.79 0.83 8.94
CA ASN A 94 15.12 0.31 8.59
C ASN A 94 15.55 0.74 7.18
N ASN A 95 14.59 1.04 6.30
CA ASN A 95 14.81 1.38 4.89
C ASN A 95 14.21 2.76 4.60
N ASN A 96 14.62 3.77 5.37
CA ASN A 96 14.05 5.11 5.29
C ASN A 96 14.14 5.73 3.90
N VAL A 97 13.08 6.41 3.49
CA VAL A 97 13.07 7.17 2.23
C VAL A 97 14.07 8.31 2.32
N VAL A 98 14.85 8.52 1.26
CA VAL A 98 15.84 9.59 1.19
C VAL A 98 15.18 10.95 1.38
N LYS A 99 15.86 11.88 2.05
CA LYS A 99 15.42 13.27 2.20
C LYS A 99 16.40 14.22 1.54
N THR A 100 15.87 15.27 0.94
CA THR A 100 16.67 16.44 0.56
C THR A 100 17.15 17.18 1.81
N ASN A 101 18.13 18.07 1.67
CA ASN A 101 18.60 18.91 2.78
C ASN A 101 17.50 19.81 3.38
N GLY A 102 16.44 20.11 2.61
CA GLY A 102 15.26 20.85 3.07
C GLY A 102 14.19 20.00 3.74
N GLY A 103 14.40 18.68 3.87
CA GLY A 103 13.48 17.76 4.55
C GLY A 103 12.41 17.12 3.67
N LEU A 104 12.31 17.49 2.38
CA LEU A 104 11.41 16.85 1.41
C LEU A 104 11.83 15.39 1.18
N LEU A 105 10.89 14.45 1.26
CA LEU A 105 11.12 13.05 0.86
C LEU A 105 11.43 12.96 -0.64
N TRP A 106 12.33 12.08 -1.04
CA TRP A 106 12.81 11.95 -2.42
C TRP A 106 12.64 10.52 -2.93
N PHE A 107 11.64 10.32 -3.78
CA PHE A 107 11.26 9.04 -4.37
C PHE A 107 11.71 8.90 -5.83
N ASN A 108 11.60 9.97 -6.63
CA ASN A 108 11.86 9.91 -8.07
C ASN A 108 12.35 11.26 -8.61
N GLN A 109 13.30 11.22 -9.54
CA GLN A 109 13.89 12.41 -10.16
C GLN A 109 12.92 13.23 -11.04
N TRP A 110 11.92 12.60 -11.68
CA TRP A 110 11.13 13.25 -12.73
C TRP A 110 9.85 13.92 -12.25
N ASN A 111 9.27 13.46 -11.14
CA ASN A 111 8.05 14.06 -10.58
C ASN A 111 7.92 13.76 -9.08
N ASN A 112 8.96 14.13 -8.34
CA ASN A 112 9.06 13.76 -6.92
C ASN A 112 7.84 14.19 -6.08
N LEU A 113 7.29 15.37 -6.37
CA LEU A 113 6.20 15.94 -5.57
C LEU A 113 4.93 15.09 -5.66
N GLN A 114 4.63 14.47 -6.80
CA GLN A 114 3.50 13.54 -6.93
C GLN A 114 3.57 12.43 -5.88
N TYR A 115 4.74 11.83 -5.70
CA TYR A 115 4.94 10.73 -4.75
C TYR A 115 5.06 11.22 -3.32
N THR A 116 5.67 12.39 -3.12
CA THR A 116 5.80 12.97 -1.79
C THR A 116 4.45 13.37 -1.19
N THR A 117 3.53 13.91 -1.99
CA THR A 117 2.19 14.27 -1.51
C THR A 117 1.24 13.09 -1.38
N SER A 118 1.57 11.95 -2.01
CA SER A 118 0.76 10.74 -1.97
C SER A 118 1.21 9.74 -0.90
N ALA A 119 2.44 9.90 -0.38
CA ALA A 119 2.99 9.13 0.73
C ALA A 119 2.43 9.62 2.07
#